data_AF-A0A6L9QF91-F1
#
_entry.id   AF-A0A6L9QF91-F1
#
_cell.length_a   1.000
_cell.length_b   1.000
_cell.length_c   1.000
_cell.angle_alpha   90.00
_cell.angle_beta   90.00
_cell.angle_gamma   90.00
#
_symmetry.space_group_name_H-M   'P 1'
#
loop_
_entity.id
_entity.type
_entity.pdbx_description
1 polymer ?
#
loop_
_entity_poly.entity_id
_entity_poly.type
_entity_poly.pdbx_seq_one_letter_code
_entity_poly.pdbx_strand_id
1 'polypeptide(L)'
;PAPVATASAQPRPQPLGRAGGWRVTTYYTALESLYDGERKAVKGCTRFHCSHGKAPLGSYPADFLKVVQMEGSGRITAGPQRGRYLNWSHSVGFWLDDTTRDSRGRPLKPWTSAAADKSVLARGRRFAIVECGRDGTGRPIKSTVCEAFRKARWTVTDLFRPGYGGANHADVYIGEEKGSRLSESPFYTTLNGATLGPS
;
A
#
# COMPACT_ATOMS: atom_id res chain seq x y z
N PRO A 1 42.43 -38.46 -15.48
CA PRO A 1 41.96 -37.10 -15.08
C PRO A 1 40.62 -36.79 -15.73
N ALA A 2 39.53 -36.80 -14.96
CA ALA A 2 38.19 -36.45 -15.44
C ALA A 2 38.05 -34.91 -15.55
N PRO A 3 37.32 -34.39 -16.55
CA PRO A 3 37.14 -32.96 -16.69
C PRO A 3 36.20 -32.42 -15.62
N VAL A 4 36.60 -31.33 -14.97
CA VAL A 4 35.80 -30.60 -13.99
C VAL A 4 34.70 -29.85 -14.74
N ALA A 5 33.44 -30.20 -14.48
CA ALA A 5 32.30 -29.48 -15.02
C ALA A 5 32.26 -28.06 -14.43
N THR A 6 32.49 -27.05 -15.26
CA THR A 6 32.21 -25.64 -14.97
C THR A 6 30.72 -25.48 -14.70
N ALA A 7 30.36 -25.13 -13.46
CA ALA A 7 29.00 -24.77 -13.10
C ALA A 7 28.57 -23.55 -13.92
N SER A 8 27.63 -23.74 -14.85
CA SER A 8 27.02 -22.67 -15.62
C SER A 8 26.34 -21.67 -14.68
N ALA A 9 26.81 -20.42 -14.66
CA ALA A 9 26.18 -19.35 -13.91
C ALA A 9 24.72 -19.21 -14.38
N GLN A 10 23.75 -19.42 -13.46
CA GLN A 10 22.35 -19.23 -13.79
C GLN A 10 22.10 -17.77 -14.22
N PRO A 11 21.37 -17.52 -15.32
CA PRO A 11 21.07 -16.16 -15.76
C PRO A 11 20.33 -15.43 -14.64
N ARG A 12 20.84 -14.25 -14.27
CA ARG A 12 20.20 -13.40 -13.25
C ARG A 12 18.78 -13.09 -13.71
N PRO A 13 17.77 -13.18 -12.82
CA PRO A 13 16.41 -12.84 -13.19
C PRO A 13 16.36 -11.43 -13.77
N GLN A 14 15.78 -11.27 -14.96
CA GLN A 14 15.71 -9.97 -15.61
C GLN A 14 14.80 -9.02 -14.80
N PRO A 15 15.21 -7.75 -14.66
CA PRO A 15 14.34 -6.74 -14.07
C PRO A 15 12.99 -6.64 -14.79
N LEU A 16 11.93 -6.40 -14.02
CA LEU A 16 10.65 -6.01 -14.58
C LEU A 16 10.75 -4.55 -14.99
N GLY A 17 10.77 -4.29 -16.30
CA GLY A 17 10.99 -2.94 -16.82
C GLY A 17 12.44 -2.47 -16.66
N ARG A 18 12.66 -1.16 -16.55
CA ARG A 18 14.00 -0.57 -16.47
C ARG A 18 14.59 -0.71 -15.07
N ALA A 19 15.82 -1.22 -14.96
CA ALA A 19 16.59 -1.21 -13.72
C ALA A 19 16.81 0.22 -13.22
N GLY A 20 16.60 0.45 -11.92
CA GLY A 20 16.62 1.78 -11.31
C GLY A 20 15.56 2.75 -11.88
N GLY A 21 14.54 2.24 -12.56
CA GLY A 21 13.52 3.03 -13.23
C GLY A 21 12.22 3.19 -12.46
N TRP A 22 12.07 2.51 -11.31
CA TRP A 22 10.82 2.47 -10.56
C TRP A 22 10.75 3.53 -9.47
N ARG A 23 9.56 4.08 -9.30
CA ARG A 23 9.12 4.71 -8.06
C ARG A 23 8.24 3.72 -7.32
N VAL A 24 8.59 3.39 -6.08
CA VAL A 24 7.71 2.59 -5.21
C VAL A 24 7.30 3.45 -4.02
N THR A 25 6.02 3.68 -3.82
CA THR A 25 5.48 4.34 -2.62
C THR A 25 4.92 3.29 -1.66
N THR A 26 4.60 3.72 -0.45
CA THR A 26 4.04 2.85 0.59
C THR A 26 2.74 3.46 1.10
N TYR A 27 1.76 2.61 1.38
CA TYR A 27 0.49 2.99 2.00
C TYR A 27 0.10 2.02 3.11
N TYR A 28 -0.77 2.48 4.00
CA TYR A 28 -1.12 1.75 5.23
C TYR A 28 -2.59 1.93 5.63
N THR A 29 -3.00 1.26 6.70
CA THR A 29 -4.33 1.45 7.31
C THR A 29 -4.17 2.15 8.65
N ALA A 30 -4.79 3.32 8.75
CA ALA A 30 -4.76 4.16 9.95
C ALA A 30 -5.48 3.47 11.11
N LEU A 31 -5.05 3.71 12.35
CA LEU A 31 -5.76 3.26 13.56
C LEU A 31 -6.36 4.49 14.28
N GLU A 32 -7.69 4.58 14.36
CA GLU A 32 -8.40 5.78 14.86
C GLU A 32 -7.84 6.32 16.19
N SER A 33 -7.49 5.44 17.14
CA SER A 33 -7.01 5.83 18.47
C SER A 33 -5.69 6.61 18.46
N LEU A 34 -4.96 6.63 17.33
CA LEU A 34 -3.71 7.38 17.16
C LEU A 34 -3.95 8.81 16.67
N TYR A 35 -5.20 9.23 16.49
CA TYR A 35 -5.59 10.52 15.95
C TYR A 35 -6.58 11.21 16.91
N ASP A 36 -6.39 12.51 17.10
CA ASP A 36 -6.99 13.28 18.19
C ASP A 36 -7.64 14.58 17.73
N GLY A 37 -7.69 14.82 16.41
CA GLY A 37 -8.37 15.97 15.85
C GLY A 37 -9.87 16.02 16.17
N GLU A 38 -10.47 17.20 15.98
CA GLU A 38 -11.89 17.41 16.19
C GLU A 38 -12.74 16.38 15.42
N ARG A 39 -13.76 15.83 16.10
CA ARG A 39 -14.60 14.80 15.50
C ARG A 39 -15.55 15.40 14.48
N LYS A 40 -15.55 14.86 13.26
CA LYS A 40 -16.43 15.26 12.16
C LYS A 40 -17.38 14.15 11.80
N ALA A 41 -18.66 14.50 11.63
CA ALA A 41 -19.68 13.57 11.17
C ALA A 41 -19.37 13.13 9.73
N VAL A 42 -19.42 11.81 9.50
CA VAL A 42 -19.19 11.20 8.19
C VAL A 42 -20.48 10.58 7.69
N LYS A 43 -20.74 10.78 6.41
CA LYS A 43 -21.80 10.09 5.68
C LYS A 43 -21.21 9.23 4.58
N GLY A 44 -21.88 8.14 4.27
CA GLY A 44 -21.42 7.20 3.26
C GLY A 44 -22.30 5.97 3.17
N CYS A 45 -21.68 4.87 2.75
CA CYS A 45 -22.33 3.58 2.60
C CYS A 45 -22.12 2.71 3.86
N THR A 46 -23.17 2.03 4.32
CA THR A 46 -23.08 1.15 5.50
C THR A 46 -22.44 -0.22 5.22
N ARG A 47 -22.21 -0.52 3.94
CA ARG A 47 -21.63 -1.79 3.43
C ARG A 47 -20.86 -1.57 2.13
N PHE A 48 -19.98 -2.53 1.81
CA PHE A 48 -19.35 -2.69 0.50
C PHE A 48 -20.46 -2.92 -0.57
N HIS A 49 -20.37 -2.27 -1.74
CA HIS A 49 -21.43 -2.14 -2.78
C HIS A 49 -22.49 -1.05 -2.53
N CYS A 50 -22.04 0.19 -2.47
CA CYS A 50 -22.84 1.39 -2.66
C CYS A 50 -21.91 2.48 -3.21
N SER A 51 -22.45 3.57 -3.76
CA SER A 51 -21.66 4.72 -4.21
C SER A 51 -22.30 6.01 -3.70
N HIS A 52 -21.48 6.87 -3.12
CA HIS A 52 -21.84 8.18 -2.56
C HIS A 52 -23.05 8.15 -1.62
N GLY A 53 -23.09 7.14 -0.75
CA GLY A 53 -24.14 6.97 0.24
C GLY A 53 -24.26 8.17 1.17
N LYS A 54 -25.47 8.38 1.70
CA LYS A 54 -25.79 9.53 2.59
C LYS A 54 -26.08 9.10 4.03
N ALA A 55 -25.93 7.81 4.34
CA ALA A 55 -26.19 7.27 5.67
C ALA A 55 -25.12 7.77 6.66
N PRO A 56 -25.49 8.10 7.91
CA PRO A 56 -24.50 8.45 8.92
C PRO A 56 -23.63 7.23 9.24
N LEU A 57 -22.31 7.39 9.15
CA LEU A 57 -21.35 6.33 9.48
C LEU A 57 -20.73 6.52 10.87
N GLY A 58 -21.01 7.64 11.53
CA GLY A 58 -20.40 8.05 12.79
C GLY A 58 -19.68 9.39 12.69
N SER A 59 -19.04 9.80 13.76
CA SER A 59 -18.17 10.98 13.79
C SER A 59 -16.77 10.55 14.19
N TYR A 60 -15.73 10.98 13.48
CA TYR A 60 -14.35 10.52 13.67
C TYR A 60 -13.35 11.70 13.65
N PRO A 61 -12.15 11.58 14.26
CA PRO A 61 -11.14 12.64 14.24
C PRO A 61 -10.85 13.13 12.82
N ALA A 62 -10.81 14.45 12.60
CA ALA A 62 -10.65 15.04 11.28
C ALA A 62 -9.32 14.66 10.60
N ASP A 63 -8.26 14.52 11.38
CA ASP A 63 -6.94 14.06 10.96
C ASP A 63 -6.94 12.57 10.61
N PHE A 64 -7.63 11.71 11.36
CA PHE A 64 -7.89 10.32 10.96
C PHE A 64 -8.60 10.25 9.60
N LEU A 65 -9.66 11.05 9.41
CA LEU A 65 -10.41 11.08 8.14
C LEU A 65 -9.53 11.50 6.96
N LYS A 66 -8.65 12.49 7.15
CA LYS A 66 -7.68 12.90 6.13
C LYS A 66 -6.80 11.72 5.74
N VAL A 67 -6.28 10.96 6.70
CA VAL A 67 -5.45 9.78 6.41
C VAL A 67 -6.26 8.69 5.71
N VAL A 68 -7.49 8.40 6.15
CA VAL A 68 -8.37 7.44 5.46
C VAL A 68 -8.60 7.85 4.00
N GLN A 69 -8.76 9.14 3.71
CA GLN A 69 -8.90 9.62 2.34
C GLN A 69 -7.60 9.54 1.54
N MET A 70 -6.43 9.67 2.18
CA MET A 70 -5.14 9.58 1.49
C MET A 70 -4.74 8.12 1.23
N GLU A 71 -4.83 7.27 2.25
CA GLU A 71 -4.32 5.90 2.29
C GLU A 71 -5.39 4.84 1.95
N GLY A 72 -6.67 5.22 1.96
CA GLY A 72 -7.80 4.41 1.52
C GLY A 72 -8.59 3.72 2.64
N SER A 73 -7.99 3.51 3.82
CA SER A 73 -8.65 2.78 4.91
C SER A 73 -8.18 3.21 6.30
N GLY A 74 -9.07 3.08 7.28
CA GLY A 74 -8.73 3.21 8.70
C GLY A 74 -9.59 2.32 9.58
N ARG A 75 -9.00 1.74 10.62
CA ARG A 75 -9.68 0.92 11.62
C ARG A 75 -10.27 1.79 12.73
N ILE A 76 -11.55 1.58 12.98
CA ILE A 76 -12.33 2.27 14.00
C ILE A 76 -12.07 1.58 15.35
N THR A 77 -11.78 2.38 16.37
CA THR A 77 -11.40 1.91 17.71
C THR A 77 -12.38 2.31 18.80
N ALA A 78 -13.30 3.24 18.51
CA ALA A 78 -14.29 3.72 19.46
C ALA A 78 -15.71 3.75 18.90
N GLY A 79 -16.69 3.86 19.81
CA GLY A 79 -18.10 4.01 19.46
C GLY A 79 -18.76 2.77 18.85
N PRO A 80 -19.96 2.92 18.27
CA PRO A 80 -20.78 1.80 17.81
C PRO A 80 -20.18 0.97 16.67
N GLN A 81 -19.23 1.54 15.92
CA GLN A 81 -18.57 0.87 14.78
C GLN A 81 -17.18 0.33 15.15
N ARG A 82 -16.84 0.26 16.44
CA ARG A 82 -15.55 -0.25 16.93
C ARG A 82 -15.23 -1.61 16.33
N GLY A 83 -14.00 -1.75 15.84
CA GLY A 83 -13.47 -2.97 15.22
C GLY A 83 -13.69 -3.04 13.71
N ARG A 84 -14.59 -2.22 13.16
CA ARG A 84 -14.85 -2.13 11.72
C ARG A 84 -13.87 -1.18 11.05
N TYR A 85 -13.89 -1.17 9.72
CA TYR A 85 -13.06 -0.34 8.87
C TYR A 85 -13.90 0.75 8.21
N LEU A 86 -13.43 1.99 8.33
CA LEU A 86 -13.86 3.09 7.50
C LEU A 86 -12.95 3.12 6.27
N ASN A 87 -13.50 2.78 5.13
CA ASN A 87 -12.80 2.79 3.85
C ASN A 87 -13.23 4.00 3.01
N TRP A 88 -12.39 4.41 2.07
CA TRP A 88 -12.67 5.53 1.19
C TRP A 88 -12.06 5.33 -0.20
N SER A 89 -12.79 5.79 -1.22
CA SER A 89 -12.26 5.94 -2.58
C SER A 89 -12.98 7.08 -3.29
N HIS A 90 -12.35 7.63 -4.33
CA HIS A 90 -12.93 8.75 -5.07
C HIS A 90 -14.29 8.41 -5.71
N SER A 91 -14.47 7.20 -6.23
CA SER A 91 -15.70 6.77 -6.94
C SER A 91 -16.81 6.25 -6.03
N VAL A 92 -16.53 6.09 -4.73
CA VAL A 92 -17.49 5.54 -3.76
C VAL A 92 -17.79 6.53 -2.64
N GLY A 93 -16.84 7.38 -2.26
CA GLY A 93 -16.87 8.08 -0.98
C GLY A 93 -16.53 7.12 0.17
N PHE A 94 -17.04 7.40 1.37
CA PHE A 94 -16.81 6.54 2.54
C PHE A 94 -17.73 5.33 2.57
N TRP A 95 -17.23 4.20 3.08
CA TRP A 95 -18.06 3.07 3.45
C TRP A 95 -17.54 2.32 4.68
N LEU A 96 -18.45 1.61 5.36
CA LEU A 96 -18.11 0.68 6.43
C LEU A 96 -17.93 -0.75 5.89
N ASP A 97 -16.95 -1.45 6.44
CA ASP A 97 -16.65 -2.84 6.11
C ASP A 97 -16.00 -3.53 7.33
N ASP A 98 -15.83 -4.84 7.26
CA ASP A 98 -15.19 -5.65 8.31
C ASP A 98 -13.71 -5.90 8.00
N THR A 99 -13.21 -5.39 6.88
CA THR A 99 -11.80 -5.44 6.47
C THR A 99 -11.45 -4.26 5.54
N THR A 100 -10.16 -4.05 5.30
CA THR A 100 -9.66 -3.33 4.12
C THR A 100 -10.01 -4.10 2.84
N ARG A 101 -10.05 -3.43 1.68
CA ARG A 101 -10.44 -4.04 0.40
C ARG A 101 -9.53 -3.58 -0.74
N ASP A 102 -9.04 -4.52 -1.54
CA ASP A 102 -8.48 -4.26 -2.87
C ASP A 102 -9.61 -3.92 -3.87
N SER A 103 -9.26 -3.47 -5.07
CA SER A 103 -10.21 -3.23 -6.17
C SER A 103 -11.07 -4.43 -6.63
N ARG A 104 -10.94 -5.62 -6.04
CA ARG A 104 -11.84 -6.78 -6.22
C ARG A 104 -12.65 -7.11 -4.96
N GLY A 105 -12.56 -6.29 -3.91
CA GLY A 105 -13.23 -6.55 -2.65
C GLY A 105 -12.56 -7.62 -1.79
N ARG A 106 -11.26 -7.90 -1.97
CA ARG A 106 -10.53 -8.85 -1.12
C ARG A 106 -9.67 -8.11 -0.09
N PRO A 107 -9.44 -8.69 1.10
CA PRO A 107 -8.56 -8.09 2.10
C PRO A 107 -7.17 -7.73 1.56
N LEU A 108 -6.68 -6.53 1.92
CA LEU A 108 -5.26 -6.20 1.71
C LEU A 108 -4.41 -7.00 2.69
N LYS A 109 -3.24 -7.46 2.22
CA LYS A 109 -2.31 -8.24 3.02
C LYS A 109 -1.01 -7.47 3.22
N PRO A 110 -0.59 -7.19 4.46
CA PRO A 110 0.62 -6.44 4.74
C PRO A 110 1.83 -7.16 4.12
N TRP A 111 2.76 -6.39 3.55
CA TRP A 111 3.99 -6.93 2.94
C TRP A 111 3.73 -7.90 1.77
N THR A 112 2.54 -7.83 1.16
CA THR A 112 2.11 -8.70 0.06
C THR A 112 1.29 -7.95 -0.98
N SER A 113 0.33 -7.13 -0.56
CA SER A 113 -0.54 -6.39 -1.49
C SER A 113 0.17 -5.18 -2.08
N ALA A 114 -0.02 -4.97 -3.38
CA ALA A 114 0.45 -3.78 -4.09
C ALA A 114 -0.62 -3.24 -5.04
N ALA A 115 -0.49 -1.96 -5.38
CA ALA A 115 -1.24 -1.27 -6.41
C ALA A 115 -0.31 -0.85 -7.55
N ALA A 116 -0.81 -0.91 -8.77
CA ALA A 116 -0.15 -0.37 -9.95
C ALA A 116 -1.19 -0.06 -11.03
N ASP A 117 -0.85 0.85 -11.94
CA ASP A 117 -1.68 1.05 -13.14
C ASP A 117 -1.63 -0.20 -14.01
N LYS A 118 -2.78 -0.58 -14.58
CA LYS A 118 -2.90 -1.80 -15.41
C LYS A 118 -1.94 -1.80 -16.60
N SER A 119 -1.63 -0.62 -17.15
CA SER A 119 -0.69 -0.43 -18.25
C SER A 119 0.78 -0.56 -17.84
N VAL A 120 1.09 -0.52 -16.54
CA VAL A 120 2.44 -0.52 -15.98
C VAL A 120 2.79 -1.90 -15.42
N LEU A 121 1.95 -2.42 -14.52
CA LEU A 121 2.03 -3.80 -14.07
C LEU A 121 0.63 -4.42 -14.12
N ALA A 122 0.53 -5.52 -14.86
CA ALA A 122 -0.72 -6.27 -14.95
C ALA A 122 -1.18 -6.73 -13.56
N ARG A 123 -2.49 -6.69 -13.32
CA ARG A 123 -3.07 -7.23 -12.10
C ARG A 123 -2.73 -8.71 -11.94
N GLY A 124 -2.43 -9.14 -10.71
CA GLY A 124 -1.95 -10.47 -10.39
C GLY A 124 -0.46 -10.67 -10.64
N ARG A 125 0.23 -9.71 -11.26
CA ARG A 125 1.69 -9.76 -11.40
C ARG A 125 2.32 -9.79 -10.01
N ARG A 126 3.17 -10.79 -9.81
CA ARG A 126 4.06 -10.89 -8.66
C ARG A 126 5.38 -10.21 -8.97
N PHE A 127 5.95 -9.52 -7.99
CA PHE A 127 7.26 -8.90 -8.10
C PHE A 127 7.99 -8.84 -6.76
N ALA A 128 9.31 -8.72 -6.82
CA ALA A 128 10.16 -8.40 -5.70
C ALA A 128 10.85 -7.06 -5.96
N ILE A 129 11.07 -6.29 -4.90
CA ILE A 129 11.99 -5.15 -4.95
C ILE A 129 13.39 -5.75 -4.78
N VAL A 130 14.27 -5.61 -5.77
CA VAL A 130 15.62 -6.18 -5.70
C VAL A 130 16.66 -5.13 -5.29
N GLU A 131 16.40 -3.87 -5.60
CA GLU A 131 17.18 -2.70 -5.17
C GLU A 131 16.23 -1.56 -4.81
N CYS A 132 16.51 -0.84 -3.72
CA CYS A 132 15.58 0.14 -3.15
C CYS A 132 15.84 1.58 -3.58
N GLY A 133 16.94 1.87 -4.27
CA GLY A 133 17.29 3.23 -4.67
C GLY A 133 17.40 4.20 -3.48
N ARG A 134 16.70 5.33 -3.56
CA ARG A 134 16.77 6.47 -2.62
C ARG A 134 15.40 6.85 -2.09
N ASP A 135 15.37 7.53 -0.94
CA ASP A 135 14.14 8.03 -0.34
C ASP A 135 13.51 9.20 -1.13
N GLY A 136 12.36 9.70 -0.65
CA GLY A 136 11.67 10.86 -1.22
C GLY A 136 12.49 12.16 -1.21
N THR A 137 13.55 12.24 -0.40
CA THR A 137 14.46 13.39 -0.30
C THR A 137 15.78 13.16 -1.05
N GLY A 138 15.93 12.02 -1.73
CA GLY A 138 17.13 11.67 -2.49
C GLY A 138 18.26 11.07 -1.65
N ARG A 139 18.02 10.73 -0.37
CA ARG A 139 19.01 10.08 0.50
C ARG A 139 18.99 8.55 0.31
N PRO A 140 20.08 7.83 0.61
CA PRO A 140 20.07 6.37 0.57
C PRO A 140 19.04 5.78 1.54
N ILE A 141 18.30 4.76 1.10
CA ILE A 141 17.43 3.98 1.98
C ILE A 141 18.29 3.25 3.02
N LYS A 142 17.92 3.33 4.31
CA LYS A 142 18.60 2.58 5.37
C LYS A 142 18.64 1.09 5.02
N SER A 143 19.77 0.43 5.25
CA SER A 143 19.98 -0.97 4.85
C SER A 143 18.91 -1.91 5.41
N THR A 144 18.59 -1.78 6.70
CA THR A 144 17.55 -2.59 7.38
C THR A 144 16.16 -2.40 6.77
N VAL A 145 15.83 -1.18 6.34
CA VAL A 145 14.57 -0.85 5.66
C VAL A 145 14.55 -1.50 4.28
N CYS A 146 15.64 -1.35 3.52
CA CYS A 146 15.74 -1.94 2.19
C CYS A 146 15.68 -3.47 2.25
N GLU A 147 16.33 -4.10 3.22
CA GLU A 147 16.25 -5.54 3.43
C GLU A 147 14.82 -6.03 3.67
N ALA A 148 14.01 -5.30 4.43
CA ALA A 148 12.61 -5.65 4.64
C ALA A 148 11.82 -5.64 3.31
N PHE A 149 11.98 -4.58 2.51
CA PHE A 149 11.34 -4.50 1.18
C PHE A 149 11.83 -5.60 0.22
N ARG A 150 13.11 -5.97 0.28
CA ARG A 150 13.70 -7.03 -0.55
C ARG A 150 13.28 -8.44 -0.15
N LYS A 151 12.97 -8.66 1.14
CA LYS A 151 12.43 -9.93 1.65
C LYS A 151 10.96 -10.13 1.27
N ALA A 152 10.20 -9.05 1.17
CA ALA A 152 8.79 -9.10 0.80
C ALA A 152 8.56 -9.58 -0.64
N ARG A 153 7.37 -10.13 -0.89
CA ARG A 153 6.93 -10.61 -2.21
C ARG A 153 5.56 -10.02 -2.48
N TRP A 154 5.51 -9.17 -3.49
CA TRP A 154 4.36 -8.32 -3.76
C TRP A 154 3.51 -8.89 -4.87
N THR A 155 2.20 -8.67 -4.79
CA THR A 155 1.24 -9.01 -5.83
C THR A 155 0.39 -7.79 -6.12
N VAL A 156 0.29 -7.40 -7.39
CA VAL A 156 -0.61 -6.31 -7.81
C VAL A 156 -2.05 -6.77 -7.66
N THR A 157 -2.69 -6.40 -6.55
CA THR A 157 -4.09 -6.72 -6.24
C THR A 157 -5.00 -5.52 -6.41
N ASP A 158 -4.44 -4.32 -6.31
CA ASP A 158 -5.17 -3.07 -6.30
C ASP A 158 -4.78 -2.13 -7.45
N LEU A 159 -5.47 -0.99 -7.57
CA LEU A 159 -5.20 0.05 -8.55
C LEU A 159 -4.99 1.40 -7.87
N PHE A 160 -4.20 2.26 -8.49
CA PHE A 160 -4.15 3.66 -8.11
C PHE A 160 -5.50 4.35 -8.28
N ARG A 161 -5.70 5.38 -7.47
CA ARG A 161 -6.68 6.42 -7.78
C ARG A 161 -6.29 7.07 -9.11
N PRO A 162 -7.25 7.41 -9.98
CA PRO A 162 -6.97 8.15 -11.21
C PRO A 162 -6.09 9.38 -10.93
N GLY A 163 -4.97 9.51 -11.65
CA GLY A 163 -4.00 10.61 -11.50
C GLY A 163 -2.90 10.39 -10.44
N TYR A 164 -2.94 9.33 -9.63
CA TYR A 164 -1.92 9.03 -8.61
C TYR A 164 -0.87 8.01 -9.05
N GLY A 165 -1.16 7.24 -10.11
CA GLY A 165 -0.22 6.32 -10.70
C GLY A 165 0.79 7.01 -11.61
N GLY A 166 1.11 6.38 -12.73
CA GLY A 166 2.08 6.88 -13.70
C GLY A 166 3.13 5.84 -14.09
N ALA A 167 4.00 6.23 -15.00
CA ALA A 167 5.01 5.34 -15.56
C ALA A 167 5.92 4.77 -14.45
N ASN A 168 6.12 3.45 -14.48
CA ASN A 168 6.98 2.70 -13.56
C ASN A 168 6.71 3.01 -12.07
N HIS A 169 5.43 3.16 -11.70
CA HIS A 169 5.02 3.40 -10.32
C HIS A 169 4.27 2.20 -9.75
N ALA A 170 4.68 1.75 -8.56
CA ALA A 170 3.94 0.82 -7.72
C ALA A 170 3.72 1.40 -6.32
N ASP A 171 2.64 1.03 -5.67
CA ASP A 171 2.37 1.37 -4.26
C ASP A 171 2.26 0.08 -3.46
N VAL A 172 2.97 -0.03 -2.34
CA VAL A 172 3.03 -1.27 -1.55
C VAL A 172 2.41 -1.12 -0.18
N TYR A 173 1.56 -2.08 0.20
CA TYR A 173 0.82 -2.04 1.45
C TYR A 173 1.67 -2.56 2.62
N ILE A 174 2.01 -1.67 3.55
CA ILE A 174 2.89 -2.01 4.69
C ILE A 174 2.12 -2.46 5.95
N GLY A 175 0.78 -2.32 5.95
CA GLY A 175 -0.10 -2.89 6.96
C GLY A 175 -0.95 -1.88 7.71
N GLU A 176 -1.43 -2.30 8.88
CA GLU A 176 -2.25 -1.50 9.78
C GLU A 176 -1.38 -0.96 10.93
N GLU A 177 -1.63 0.29 11.33
CA GLU A 177 -0.98 0.89 12.49
C GLU A 177 -1.27 0.12 13.78
N LYS A 178 -0.26 0.05 14.65
CA LYS A 178 -0.35 -0.60 15.96
C LYS A 178 0.49 0.17 16.97
N GLY A 179 -0.15 0.77 17.97
CA GLY A 179 0.52 1.50 19.05
C GLY A 179 1.17 2.83 18.66
N SER A 180 1.70 2.96 17.44
CA SER A 180 2.30 4.18 16.90
C SER A 180 1.91 4.40 15.43
N ARG A 181 2.02 5.65 14.97
CA ARG A 181 1.68 6.02 13.60
C ARG A 181 2.69 5.44 12.61
N LEU A 182 2.21 4.81 11.53
CA LEU A 182 3.08 4.30 10.48
C LEU A 182 3.67 5.45 9.65
N SER A 183 3.03 6.62 9.60
CA SER A 183 3.58 7.82 8.96
C SER A 183 4.91 8.28 9.54
N GLU A 184 5.22 7.89 10.77
CA GLU A 184 6.48 8.22 11.47
C GLU A 184 7.50 7.06 11.39
N SER A 185 7.08 5.92 10.83
CA SER A 185 7.93 4.76 10.64
C SER A 185 8.87 4.96 9.45
N PRO A 186 10.11 4.45 9.50
CA PRO A 186 11.00 4.46 8.33
C PRO A 186 10.46 3.62 7.16
N PHE A 187 9.43 2.79 7.38
CA PHE A 187 8.75 2.04 6.33
C PHE A 187 7.73 2.87 5.57
N TYR A 188 7.29 4.02 6.07
CA TYR A 188 6.51 4.97 5.28
C TYR A 188 7.47 5.85 4.47
N THR A 189 7.77 5.41 3.26
CA THR A 189 8.83 6.00 2.45
C THR A 189 8.55 5.82 0.96
N THR A 190 9.35 6.51 0.14
CA THR A 190 9.35 6.36 -1.31
C THR A 190 10.67 5.76 -1.73
N LEU A 191 10.67 4.69 -2.51
CA LEU A 191 11.85 4.08 -3.12
C LEU A 191 11.98 4.62 -4.56
N ASN A 192 12.69 5.72 -4.72
CA ASN A 192 12.98 6.33 -6.01
C ASN A 192 14.20 5.67 -6.66
N GLY A 193 14.07 5.30 -7.93
CA GLY A 193 15.11 4.57 -8.64
C GLY A 193 15.25 3.14 -8.14
N ALA A 194 14.14 2.52 -7.73
CA ALA A 194 14.10 1.12 -7.36
C ALA A 194 14.22 0.22 -8.60
N THR A 195 14.66 -1.00 -8.38
CA THR A 195 14.64 -2.07 -9.38
C THR A 195 13.65 -3.13 -8.94
N LEU A 196 12.68 -3.46 -9.80
CA LEU A 196 11.77 -4.58 -9.59
C LEU A 196 12.27 -5.80 -10.37
N GLY A 197 12.10 -6.98 -9.80
CA GLY A 197 12.37 -8.27 -10.43
C GLY A 197 11.23 -9.25 -10.22
N PRO A 198 11.28 -10.43 -10.87
CA PRO A 198 10.33 -11.50 -10.60
C PRO A 198 10.41 -11.96 -9.13
N SER A 199 9.27 -12.41 -8.60
CA SER A 199 9.08 -12.90 -7.22
C SER A 199 8.95 -14.41 -7.17
#